data_AF-C1LK48-F1
#
_entry.id   AF-C1LK48-F1
#
_cell.length_a   1.000
_cell.length_b   1.000
_cell.length_c   1.000
_cell.angle_alpha   90.00
_cell.angle_beta   90.00
_cell.angle_gamma   90.00
#
_symmetry.space_group_name_H-M   'P 1'
#
loop_
_entity.id
_entity.type
_entity.pdbx_description
1 polymer ?
#
loop_
_entity_poly.entity_id
_entity_poly.type
_entity_poly.pdbx_seq_one_letter_code
_entity_poly.pdbx_strand_id
1 'polypeptide(L)' 'MGRYPTTPLHLYAYLLRKTRLLPANMQGHYRHEIRQHFNSHIDENDPCRINEIMTKAVHDMDWIVKKHTSTSNT' A
#
# COMPACT_ATOMS: atom_id res chain seq x y z
N MET A 1 11.83 -7.99 11.75
CA MET A 1 11.49 -7.14 10.58
C MET A 1 10.35 -7.79 9.82
N GLY A 2 9.30 -7.04 9.46
CA GLY A 2 8.21 -7.58 8.66
C GLY A 2 8.70 -7.93 7.25
N ARG A 3 8.36 -9.11 6.74
CA ARG A 3 8.73 -9.55 5.39
C ARG A 3 7.99 -8.70 4.36
N TYR A 4 8.71 -8.02 3.47
CA TYR A 4 8.11 -7.29 2.35
C TYR A 4 7.34 -8.23 1.41
N PRO A 5 6.22 -7.78 0.82
CA PRO A 5 5.42 -8.59 -0.08
C PRO A 5 6.21 -8.93 -1.37
N THR A 6 6.20 -10.21 -1.76
CA THR A 6 6.90 -10.71 -2.95
C THR A 6 5.95 -11.07 -4.10
N THR A 7 4.64 -10.95 -3.90
CA THR A 7 3.63 -11.16 -4.94
C THR A 7 2.59 -10.04 -4.91
N PRO A 8 1.90 -9.74 -6.04
CA PRO A 8 0.84 -8.73 -6.07
C PRO A 8 -0.28 -9.00 -5.05
N LEU A 9 -0.65 -10.27 -4.86
CA LEU A 9 -1.65 -10.66 -3.87
C LEU A 9 -1.19 -10.36 -2.43
N HIS A 10 0.06 -10.67 -2.10
CA HIS A 10 0.63 -10.33 -0.80
C HIS A 10 0.73 -8.82 -0.60
N LEU A 11 1.06 -8.07 -1.66
CA LEU A 11 1.07 -6.60 -1.61
C LEU A 11 -0.32 -6.07 -1.31
N TYR A 12 -1.36 -6.53 -2.01
CA TYR A 12 -2.73 -6.09 -1.77
C TYR A 12 -3.14 -6.30 -0.30
N ALA A 13 -2.88 -7.50 0.23
CA ALA A 13 -3.16 -7.81 1.63
C ALA A 13 -2.28 -7.02 2.62
N TYR A 14 -1.05 -6.69 2.26
CA TYR A 14 -0.15 -5.86 3.05
C TYR A 14 -0.68 -4.42 3.15
N LEU A 15 -1.04 -3.81 2.02
CA LEU A 15 -1.56 -2.44 1.97
C LEU A 15 -2.86 -2.31 2.76
N LEU A 16 -3.80 -3.25 2.62
CA LEU A 16 -5.06 -3.25 3.39
C LEU A 16 -4.85 -3.42 4.90
N ARG A 17 -3.77 -4.09 5.33
CA ARG A 17 -3.40 -4.15 6.75
C ARG A 17 -2.83 -2.82 7.22
N LYS A 18 -1.96 -2.19 6.42
CA LYS A 18 -1.36 -0.88 6.72
C LYS A 18 -2.39 0.23 6.81
N THR A 19 -3.46 0.20 6.02
CA THR A 19 -4.55 1.19 6.14
C THR A 19 -5.21 1.19 7.53
N ARG A 20 -5.14 0.09 8.29
CA ARG A 20 -5.68 0.04 9.67
C ARG A 20 -4.86 0.85 10.67
N LEU A 21 -3.63 1.22 10.31
CA LEU A 21 -2.77 2.10 11.12
C LEU A 21 -3.10 3.58 10.91
N LEU A 22 -3.92 3.90 9.91
CA LEU A 22 -4.32 5.28 9.60
C LEU A 22 -5.54 5.69 10.44
N PRO A 23 -5.75 7.01 10.64
CA PRO A 23 -6.98 7.53 11.24
C PRO A 23 -8.24 7.01 10.54
N ALA A 24 -9.28 6.71 11.32
CA ALA A 24 -10.50 6.03 10.85
C ALA A 24 -11.17 6.72 9.65
N ASN A 25 -11.19 8.05 9.62
CA ASN A 25 -11.75 8.85 8.54
C ASN A 25 -10.99 8.74 7.21
N MET A 26 -9.73 8.31 7.22
CA MET A 26 -8.90 8.18 6.02
C MET A 26 -8.87 6.75 5.45
N GLN A 27 -9.18 5.74 6.27
CA GLN A 27 -9.05 4.34 5.87
C GLN A 27 -9.91 3.99 4.64
N GLY A 28 -11.12 4.56 4.56
CA GLY A 28 -12.03 4.35 3.43
C GLY A 28 -11.45 4.83 2.09
N HIS A 29 -10.88 6.03 2.08
CA HIS A 29 -10.22 6.61 0.91
C HIS A 29 -9.07 5.71 0.43
N TYR A 30 -8.11 5.38 1.31
CA TYR A 30 -6.98 4.55 0.89
C TYR A 30 -7.37 3.13 0.47
N ARG A 31 -8.39 2.53 1.08
CA ARG A 31 -8.92 1.24 0.61
C ARG A 31 -9.53 1.32 -0.79
N HIS A 32 -10.09 2.46 -1.18
CA HIS A 32 -10.58 2.68 -2.53
C HIS A 32 -9.41 2.88 -3.49
N GLU A 33 -8.47 3.77 -3.17
CA GLU A 33 -7.27 4.03 -3.97
C GLU A 33 -6.47 2.75 -4.25
N ILE A 34 -6.26 1.90 -3.23
CA ILE A 34 -5.57 0.61 -3.41
C ILE A 34 -6.30 -0.26 -4.44
N ARG A 35 -7.63 -0.31 -4.42
CA ARG A 35 -8.38 -1.11 -5.39
C ARG A 35 -8.26 -0.53 -6.80
N GLN A 36 -8.40 0.78 -6.96
CA GLN A 36 -8.26 1.44 -8.26
C GLN A 36 -6.87 1.20 -8.85
N HIS A 37 -5.83 1.37 -8.03
CA HIS A 37 -4.45 1.16 -8.42
C HIS A 37 -4.16 -0.29 -8.85
N PHE A 38 -4.78 -1.29 -8.22
CA PHE A 38 -4.64 -2.68 -8.67
C PHE A 38 -5.36 -2.92 -10.00
N ASN A 39 -6.56 -2.37 -10.17
CA ASN A 39 -7.33 -2.52 -11.40
C ASN A 39 -6.62 -1.85 -12.59
N SER A 40 -5.90 -0.74 -12.39
CA SER A 40 -5.15 -0.08 -13.47
C SER A 40 -3.93 -0.86 -13.97
N HIS A 41 -3.53 -1.93 -13.29
CA HIS A 41 -2.36 -2.75 -13.64
C HIS A 41 -2.73 -4.22 -13.91
N ILE A 42 -3.99 -4.53 -14.19
CA ILE A 42 -4.44 -5.91 -14.40
C ILE A 42 -3.78 -6.59 -15.61
N ASP A 43 -3.47 -5.81 -16.65
CA ASP A 43 -2.86 -6.30 -17.89
C ASP A 43 -1.32 -6.23 -17.87
N GLU A 44 -0.72 -5.79 -16.75
CA GLU A 44 0.73 -5.75 -16.60
C GLU A 44 1.29 -7.16 -16.37
N ASN A 45 2.22 -7.57 -17.22
CA ASN A 45 2.79 -8.91 -17.22
C ASN A 45 4.33 -8.91 -17.19
N ASP A 46 4.98 -7.75 -17.33
CA ASP A 46 6.44 -7.67 -17.21
C ASP A 46 6.86 -7.78 -15.74
N PRO A 47 7.63 -8.83 -15.35
CA PRO A 47 8.03 -9.03 -13.97
C PRO A 47 8.88 -7.88 -13.42
N CYS A 48 9.70 -7.23 -14.26
CA CYS A 48 10.50 -6.08 -13.85
C CYS A 48 9.57 -4.92 -13.47
N ARG A 49 8.64 -4.59 -14.36
CA ARG A 49 7.66 -3.53 -14.12
C ARG A 49 6.77 -3.79 -12.92
N ILE A 50 6.28 -5.02 -12.74
CA ILE A 50 5.49 -5.43 -11.56
C ILE A 50 6.30 -5.15 -10.29
N ASN A 51 7.58 -5.55 -10.25
CA ASN A 51 8.41 -5.38 -9.06
C ASN A 51 8.66 -3.90 -8.73
N GLU A 52 8.83 -3.03 -9.73
CA GLU A 52 8.94 -1.58 -9.54
C GLU A 52 7.66 -0.99 -8.93
N ILE A 53 6.50 -1.34 -9.49
CA ILE A 53 5.18 -0.90 -9.02
C ILE A 53 5.00 -1.33 -7.56
N MET A 54 5.31 -2.59 -7.26
CA MET A 54 5.19 -3.13 -5.91
C MET A 54 6.11 -2.41 -4.92
N THR A 55 7.37 -2.20 -5.29
CA THR A 55 8.36 -1.51 -4.46
C THR A 55 7.89 -0.09 -4.14
N LYS A 56 7.46 0.65 -5.17
CA LYS A 56 6.93 2.01 -5.02
C LYS A 56 5.71 2.04 -4.08
N ALA A 57 4.74 1.15 -4.28
CA ALA A 57 3.53 1.10 -3.46
C ALA A 57 3.83 0.84 -1.96
N VAL A 58 4.84 0.02 -1.66
CA VAL A 58 5.31 -0.20 -0.29
C VAL A 58 5.89 1.09 0.31
N HIS A 59 6.81 1.75 -0.42
CA HIS A 59 7.42 2.99 0.04
C HIS A 59 6.39 4.10 0.28
N ASP A 60 5.46 4.27 -0.64
CA ASP A 60 4.40 5.28 -0.55
C ASP A 60 3.52 5.02 0.68
N MET A 61 3.09 3.77 0.90
CA MET A 61 2.28 3.40 2.07
C MET A 61 3.03 3.60 3.39
N ASP A 62 4.30 3.20 3.46
CA ASP A 62 5.09 3.37 4.68
C ASP A 62 5.33 4.85 5.00
N TRP A 63 5.51 5.70 3.99
CA TRP A 63 5.58 7.15 4.16
C TRP A 63 4.25 7.73 4.66
N ILE A 64 3.11 7.32 4.08
CA ILE A 64 1.77 7.76 4.50
C ILE A 64 1.52 7.39 5.96
N VAL A 65 1.74 6.12 6.32
CA VAL A 65 1.56 5.65 7.70
C VAL A 65 2.43 6.45 8.64
N LYS A 66 3.74 6.57 8.36
CA LYS A 66 4.67 7.34 9.19
C LYS A 66 4.18 8.78 9.39
N LYS A 67 3.77 9.44 8.31
CA LYS A 67 3.26 10.83 8.36
C LYS A 67 2.07 10.97 9.32
N HIS A 68 1.11 10.05 9.26
CA HIS A 68 -0.12 10.15 10.06
C HIS A 68 0.00 9.57 11.48
N THR A 69 0.91 8.62 11.71
CA THR A 69 1.17 8.08 13.06
C THR A 69 2.13 8.96 13.87
N SER A 70 3.01 9.73 13.22
CA SER A 70 3.91 10.66 13.92
C SER A 70 3.19 11.90 14.44
N THR A 71 2.01 12.24 13.91
CA THR A 71 1.24 13.42 14.32
C THR A 71 0.36 13.18 15.55
N SER A 72 0.11 11.93 15.97
CA SER A 72 -0.80 11.62 17.09
C SER A 72 -0.15 11.65 18.48
N ASN A 73 1.01 12.30 18.64
CA ASN A 73 1.78 12.29 19.89
C ASN A 73 2.12 13.71 20.41
N THR A 74 1.18 14.65 20.32
CA THR A 74 1.25 15.97 20.97
C THR A 74 -0.14 16.40 21.44
#